data_AF-A0A3M8EE85-F1
#
_entry.id   AF-A0A3M8EE85-F1
#
_cell.length_a   1.000
_cell.length_b   1.000
_cell.length_c   1.000
_cell.angle_alpha   90.00
_cell.angle_beta   90.00
_cell.angle_gamma   90.00
#
_symmetry.space_group_name_H-M   'P 1'
#
loop_
_entity.id
_entity.type
_entity.pdbx_description
1 polymer ?
#
loop_
_entity_poly.entity_id
_entity_poly.type
_entity_poly.pdbx_seq_one_letter_code
_entity_poly.pdbx_strand_id
1 'polypeptide(L)'
;MIMGRVLYKTNPPIFCKILKERSDFLLISPVSQTIMRQPQSRQSCFTRNNYIIEIADKVVFGFLDEKGSLYRLYLEAKAKGKYIQIISKI
;
A
#
# COMPACT_ATOMS: atom_id res chain seq x y z
N MET A 1 10.37 -12.49 10.71
CA MET A 1 10.81 -11.09 10.87
C MET A 1 11.53 -10.66 9.60
N ILE A 2 10.86 -9.92 8.70
CA ILE A 2 11.53 -9.35 7.52
C ILE A 2 12.09 -7.99 7.93
N MET A 3 13.39 -7.95 8.21
CA MET A 3 14.12 -6.72 8.46
C MET A 3 14.23 -5.90 7.17
N GLY A 4 13.22 -5.08 6.89
CA GLY A 4 13.30 -3.99 5.91
C GLY A 4 14.14 -2.83 6.45
N ARG A 5 15.39 -3.09 6.87
CA ARG A 5 16.34 -2.05 7.25
C ARG A 5 16.71 -1.26 5.99
N VAL A 6 16.11 -0.07 5.86
CA VAL A 6 16.62 1.09 5.13
C VAL A 6 16.82 0.89 3.61
N LEU A 7 15.78 1.15 2.81
CA LEU A 7 15.93 1.22 1.35
C LEU A 7 15.17 2.39 0.69
N TYR A 8 15.07 3.56 1.34
CA TYR A 8 14.61 4.79 0.68
C TYR A 8 15.39 6.01 1.19
N LYS A 9 16.24 6.61 0.35
CA LYS A 9 16.87 7.92 0.62
C LYS A 9 15.90 9.11 0.44
N THR A 10 14.70 8.88 -0.12
CA THR A 10 13.73 9.91 -0.51
C THR A 10 12.31 9.65 -0.02
N ASN A 11 12.13 8.98 1.11
CA ASN A 11 10.81 8.91 1.73
C ASN A 11 10.48 10.25 2.40
N PRO A 12 9.23 10.77 2.27
CA PRO A 12 8.76 11.89 3.07
C PRO A 12 9.17 11.73 4.54
N PRO A 13 9.69 12.78 5.21
CA PRO A 13 10.21 12.68 6.57
C PRO A 13 9.26 12.03 7.57
N ILE A 14 7.94 12.22 7.36
CA ILE A 14 6.88 11.62 8.17
C ILE A 14 6.96 10.08 8.19
N PHE A 15 7.22 9.42 7.06
CA PHE A 15 7.31 7.96 7.00
C PHE A 15 8.61 7.45 7.62
N CYS A 16 9.71 8.19 7.42
CA CYS A 16 10.98 7.88 8.07
C CYS A 16 10.88 7.96 9.60
N LYS A 17 10.14 8.94 10.13
CA LYS A 17 9.90 9.08 11.56
C LYS A 17 9.09 7.89 12.11
N ILE A 18 7.97 7.56 11.47
CA ILE A 18 7.11 6.43 11.87
C ILE A 18 7.90 5.12 11.87
N LEU A 19 8.70 4.85 10.83
CA LEU A 19 9.51 3.62 10.75
C LEU A 19 10.63 3.54 11.80
N LYS A 20 11.11 4.68 12.32
CA LYS A 20 12.11 4.72 13.40
C LYS A 20 11.49 4.52 14.78
N GLU A 21 10.29 5.05 14.97
CA GLU A 21 9.62 5.11 16.29
C GLU A 21 8.68 3.91 16.53
N ARG A 22 8.33 3.16 15.48
CA ARG A 22 7.39 2.04 15.55
C ARG A 22 7.97 0.77 14.93
N SER A 23 8.13 -0.27 15.75
CA SER A 23 8.66 -1.57 15.33
C SER A 23 7.63 -2.48 14.65
N ASP A 24 6.35 -2.13 14.73
CA ASP A 24 5.22 -2.87 14.14
C ASP A 24 4.85 -2.38 12.73
N PHE A 25 5.58 -1.41 12.18
CA PHE A 25 5.36 -0.89 10.83
C PHE A 25 6.38 -1.45 9.84
N LEU A 26 5.88 -2.00 8.73
CA LEU A 26 6.69 -2.44 7.61
C LEU A 26 6.26 -1.67 6.35
N LEU A 27 7.21 -0.96 5.73
CA LEU A 27 6.99 -0.39 4.41
C LEU A 27 7.37 -1.40 3.33
N ILE A 28 6.38 -1.93 2.63
CA ILE A 28 6.58 -2.79 1.47
C ILE A 28 6.46 -1.93 0.21
N SER A 29 7.54 -1.84 -0.57
CA SER A 29 7.49 -1.25 -1.90
C SER A 29 8.25 -2.15 -2.88
N PRO A 30 7.67 -2.47 -4.04
CA PRO A 30 8.25 -3.39 -5.02
C PRO A 30 9.38 -2.75 -5.84
N VAL A 31 9.78 -1.50 -5.56
CA VAL A 31 10.84 -0.82 -6.29
C VAL A 31 12.17 -1.06 -5.59
N SER A 32 12.99 -1.94 -6.14
CA SER A 32 14.40 -2.02 -5.76
C SER A 32 15.13 -0.76 -6.26
N GLN A 33 15.95 -0.14 -5.41
CA GLN A 33 16.84 0.96 -5.83
C GLN A 33 17.89 0.50 -6.87
N THR A 34 18.12 -0.80 -7.00
CA THR A 34 19.13 -1.37 -7.93
C THR A 34 18.58 -1.71 -9.30
N ILE A 35 17.25 -1.77 -9.47
CA ILE A 35 16.61 -2.05 -10.75
C ILE A 35 16.16 -0.69 -11.29
N MET A 36 16.73 -0.28 -12.43
CA MET A 36 16.34 0.94 -13.14
C MET A 36 14.83 1.16 -13.06
N ARG A 37 14.40 2.38 -12.76
CA ARG A 37 12.99 2.81 -12.65
C ARG A 37 12.16 2.30 -13.85
N GLN A 38 11.71 1.06 -13.79
CA GLN A 38 10.70 0.55 -14.67
C GLN A 38 9.44 1.34 -14.30
N PRO A 39 8.78 2.03 -15.26
CA PRO A 39 7.51 2.68 -14.98
C PRO A 39 6.60 1.63 -14.33
N GLN A 40 6.10 1.91 -13.12
CA GLN A 40 5.15 0.97 -12.52
C GLN A 40 3.93 0.89 -13.44
N SER A 41 3.76 -0.25 -14.09
CA SER A 41 2.57 -0.48 -14.89
C SER A 41 1.35 -0.49 -13.97
N ARG A 42 0.20 -0.09 -14.50
CA ARG A 42 -1.08 -0.19 -13.77
C ARG A 42 -1.29 -1.61 -13.22
N GLN A 43 -0.85 -2.63 -13.97
CA GLN A 43 -0.94 -4.02 -13.57
C GLN A 43 -0.08 -4.35 -12.34
N SER A 44 1.18 -3.90 -12.30
CA SER A 44 2.08 -4.14 -11.16
C SER A 44 1.53 -3.48 -9.88
N CYS A 45 1.03 -2.24 -9.99
CA CYS A 45 0.35 -1.55 -8.89
C CYS A 45 -0.88 -2.33 -8.40
N PHE A 46 -1.70 -2.82 -9.32
CA PHE A 46 -2.91 -3.56 -9.00
C PHE A 46 -2.59 -4.87 -8.27
N THR A 47 -1.66 -5.69 -8.80
CA THR A 47 -1.26 -6.96 -8.18
C THR A 47 -0.74 -6.75 -6.76
N ARG A 48 0.13 -5.75 -6.56
CA ARG A 48 0.69 -5.44 -5.24
C ARG A 48 -0.38 -4.97 -4.25
N ASN A 49 -1.29 -4.10 -4.68
CA ASN A 49 -2.38 -3.63 -3.82
C ASN A 49 -3.36 -4.75 -3.46
N ASN A 50 -3.69 -5.63 -4.42
CA ASN A 50 -4.53 -6.79 -4.14
C ASN A 50 -3.89 -7.72 -3.10
N TYR A 51 -2.59 -8.02 -3.24
CA TYR A 51 -1.87 -8.84 -2.27
C TYR A 51 -1.92 -8.24 -0.86
N ILE A 52 -1.68 -6.93 -0.72
CA ILE A 52 -1.76 -6.23 0.58
C ILE A 52 -3.16 -6.37 1.19
N ILE A 53 -4.21 -6.20 0.38
CA ILE A 53 -5.61 -6.31 0.82
C ILE A 53 -5.95 -7.74 1.26
N GLU A 54 -5.43 -8.74 0.56
CA GLU A 54 -5.70 -10.14 0.87
C GLU A 54 -5.10 -10.58 2.20
N ILE A 55 -3.88 -10.14 2.51
CA ILE A 55 -3.21 -10.52 3.76
C ILE A 55 -3.60 -9.65 4.97
N ALA A 56 -4.17 -8.46 4.73
CA ALA A 56 -4.52 -7.55 5.82
C ALA A 56 -5.80 -8.00 6.55
N ASP A 57 -5.79 -7.86 7.88
CA ASP A 57 -6.98 -8.02 8.72
C ASP A 57 -7.95 -6.83 8.55
N LYS A 58 -7.37 -5.63 8.43
CA LYS A 58 -8.08 -4.37 8.21
C LYS A 58 -7.47 -3.60 7.06
N VAL A 59 -8.32 -3.07 6.18
CA VAL A 59 -7.90 -2.19 5.08
C VAL A 59 -8.49 -0.80 5.30
N VAL A 60 -7.65 0.23 5.21
CA VAL A 60 -8.08 1.63 5.31
C VAL A 60 -7.77 2.33 3.99
N PHE A 61 -8.81 2.77 3.29
CA PHE A 61 -8.68 3.62 2.11
C PHE A 61 -8.71 5.08 2.56
N GLY A 62 -7.56 5.77 2.45
CA GLY A 62 -7.46 7.18 2.81
C GLY A 62 -8.30 8.09 1.90
N PHE A 63 -8.43 7.71 0.64
CA PHE A 63 -9.24 8.37 -0.37
C PHE A 63 -9.74 7.33 -1.37
N LEU A 64 -10.98 7.46 -1.82
CA LEU A 64 -11.60 6.54 -2.77
C LEU A 64 -12.42 7.31 -3.81
N ASP A 65 -12.01 7.20 -5.07
CA ASP A 65 -12.71 7.74 -6.24
C ASP A 65 -13.32 6.56 -7.03
N GLU A 66 -14.62 6.61 -7.30
CA GLU A 66 -15.35 5.56 -8.02
C GLU A 66 -14.83 5.33 -9.46
N LYS A 67 -14.25 6.36 -10.06
CA LYS A 67 -13.63 6.28 -11.39
C LYS A 67 -12.17 5.84 -11.33
N GLY A 68 -11.62 5.71 -10.13
CA GLY A 68 -10.23 5.33 -9.87
C GLY A 68 -9.99 3.82 -9.94
N SER A 69 -8.76 3.44 -10.27
CA SER A 69 -8.35 2.03 -10.35
C SER A 69 -8.40 1.28 -9.02
N LEU A 70 -8.34 2.00 -7.89
CA LEU A 70 -8.48 1.43 -6.55
C LEU A 70 -9.93 1.05 -6.21
N TYR A 71 -10.93 1.64 -6.88
CA TYR A 71 -12.33 1.37 -6.58
C TYR A 71 -12.70 -0.08 -6.82
N ARG A 72 -12.17 -0.67 -7.89
CA ARG A 72 -12.35 -2.09 -8.18
C ARG A 72 -11.85 -2.97 -7.03
N LEU A 73 -10.65 -2.70 -6.50
CA LEU A 73 -10.09 -3.45 -5.38
C LEU A 73 -10.93 -3.28 -4.11
N TYR A 74 -11.48 -2.09 -3.88
CA TYR A 74 -12.42 -1.86 -2.78
C TYR A 74 -13.68 -2.73 -2.91
N LEU A 75 -14.30 -2.77 -4.10
CA LEU A 75 -15.49 -3.59 -4.35
C LEU A 75 -15.21 -5.08 -4.15
N GLU A 76 -14.09 -5.58 -4.68
CA GLU A 76 -13.67 -6.97 -4.52
C GLU A 76 -13.41 -7.31 -3.04
N ALA A 77 -12.73 -6.44 -2.31
CA ALA A 77 -12.46 -6.62 -0.88
C ALA A 77 -13.75 -6.61 -0.04
N LYS A 78 -14.69 -5.71 -0.38
CA LYS A 78 -15.99 -5.61 0.28
C LYS A 78 -16.82 -6.88 0.05
N ALA A 79 -16.84 -7.40 -1.18
CA ALA A 79 -17.52 -8.65 -1.51
C ALA A 79 -16.91 -9.86 -0.77
N LYS A 80 -15.60 -9.84 -0.53
CA LYS A 80 -14.89 -10.85 0.29
C LYS A 80 -15.11 -10.69 1.81
N GLY A 81 -15.92 -9.72 2.26
CA GLY A 81 -16.21 -9.51 3.68
C GLY A 81 -15.02 -8.98 4.50
N LYS A 82 -14.02 -8.36 3.85
CA LYS A 82 -12.88 -7.76 4.57
C LYS A 82 -13.34 -6.58 5.43
N TYR A 83 -12.68 -6.37 6.57
CA TYR A 83 -12.93 -5.20 7.41
C TYR A 83 -12.31 -3.95 6.76
N ILE A 84 -13.17 -3.10 6.18
CA ILE A 84 -12.76 -1.94 5.40
C ILE A 84 -13.24 -0.64 6.06
N GLN A 85 -12.35 0.34 6.13
CA GLN A 85 -12.66 1.71 6.53
C GLN A 85 -12.29 2.69 5.40
N ILE A 86 -13.09 3.73 5.21
CA ILE A 86 -12.82 4.79 4.24
C ILE A 86 -12.77 6.11 5.00
N ILE A 87 -11.70 6.90 4.80
CA ILE A 87 -11.50 8.17 5.52
C ILE A 87 -12.17 9.33 4.76
N SER A 88 -12.10 9.34 3.42
CA SER A 88 -12.70 10.37 2.58
C SER A 88 -13.32 9.78 1.31
N LYS A 89 -14.47 10.30 0.90
CA LYS A 89 -15.21 9.98 -0.33
C LYS A 89 -15.62 11.28 -1.04
N ILE A 90 -15.80 11.22 -2.36
CA ILE A 90 -16.48 12.22 -3.18
C ILE A 90 -17.84 11.65 -3.58
#